data_AF-A0A2R4N2D4-F1
#
_entry.id   AF-A0A2R4N2D4-F1
#
_cell.length_a   1.000
_cell.length_b   1.000
_cell.length_c   1.000
_cell.angle_alpha   90.00
_cell.angle_beta   90.00
_cell.angle_gamma   90.00
#
_symmetry.space_group_name_H-M   'P 1'
#
loop_
_entity.id
_entity.type
_entity.pdbx_description
1 polymer ?
#
loop_
_entity_poly.entity_id
_entity_poly.type
_entity_poly.pdbx_seq_one_letter_code
_entity_poly.pdbx_strand_id
1 'polypeptide(L)'
;MKKIVVAGRNDAGKSTILGELYRGLKQRNWQPLAVGSGIQDEKPYLLKGIDATYLTIAVPPPGQDVIEDIERVVRQTVNQIREKNRLIQHARKALDELNKVRSVLELGHVSQRDLPKVAAEPNVALIEAVGINDGYKSAESRRLADILVTVVPASIKAEIIMEPSNVLLDEADIIVVTKIDETPRSVSSSNIKLLQRIYRHKPIIPVVATEGVHMELVVEEVAKRLHEAQLMLDLAKEAAPPEREK
;
A
#
# COMPACT_ATOMS: atom_id res chain seq x y z
N MET A 1 3.81 6.15 -9.70
CA MET A 1 3.43 5.05 -8.78
C MET A 1 2.32 5.58 -7.90
N LYS A 2 1.19 4.88 -7.80
CA LYS A 2 0.09 5.31 -6.92
C LYS A 2 0.44 5.02 -5.46
N LYS A 3 0.08 5.89 -4.54
CA LYS A 3 0.38 5.78 -3.11
C LYS A 3 -0.91 5.59 -2.32
N ILE A 4 -1.03 4.45 -1.65
CA ILE A 4 -2.10 4.17 -0.71
C ILE A 4 -1.52 4.32 0.69
N VAL A 5 -2.06 5.26 1.46
CA VAL A 5 -1.64 5.48 2.84
C VAL A 5 -2.68 4.87 3.77
N VAL A 6 -2.23 3.95 4.62
CA VAL A 6 -3.02 3.34 5.69
C VAL A 6 -2.69 4.09 6.98
N ALA A 7 -3.64 4.88 7.46
CA ALA A 7 -3.50 5.75 8.63
C ALA A 7 -4.62 5.50 9.65
N GLY A 8 -4.56 6.11 10.83
CA GLY A 8 -5.63 6.03 11.82
C GLY A 8 -5.23 5.48 13.19
N ARG A 9 -6.21 5.40 14.09
CA ARG A 9 -6.06 5.26 15.54
C ARG A 9 -6.05 3.80 16.04
N ASN A 10 -5.52 2.88 15.24
CA ASN A 10 -5.32 1.47 15.62
C ASN A 10 -4.05 0.92 14.93
N ASP A 11 -2.89 0.99 15.58
CA ASP A 11 -1.60 0.53 15.03
C ASP A 11 -1.61 -0.94 14.59
N ALA A 12 -2.08 -1.84 15.45
CA ALA A 12 -2.21 -3.26 15.11
C ALA A 12 -3.17 -3.47 13.92
N GLY A 13 -4.29 -2.75 13.90
CA GLY A 13 -5.23 -2.77 12.78
C GLY A 13 -4.59 -2.34 11.47
N LYS A 14 -3.88 -1.20 11.44
CA LYS A 14 -3.23 -0.68 10.22
C LYS A 14 -2.30 -1.71 9.59
N SER A 15 -1.45 -2.35 10.41
CA SER A 15 -0.55 -3.41 9.97
C SER A 15 -1.33 -4.56 9.31
N THR A 16 -2.36 -5.11 9.97
CA THR A 16 -3.14 -6.21 9.39
C THR A 16 -3.85 -5.81 8.10
N ILE A 17 -4.46 -4.62 8.05
CA ILE A 17 -5.11 -4.10 6.84
C ILE A 17 -4.11 -3.96 5.70
N LEU A 18 -2.90 -3.45 5.96
CA LEU A 18 -1.86 -3.30 4.95
C LEU A 18 -1.43 -4.66 4.38
N GLY A 19 -1.26 -5.68 5.23
CA GLY A 19 -0.92 -7.04 4.79
C GLY A 19 -1.98 -7.67 3.88
N GLU A 20 -3.26 -7.53 4.24
CA GLU A 20 -4.37 -8.01 3.41
C GLU A 20 -4.49 -7.22 2.10
N LEU A 21 -4.30 -5.90 2.13
CA LEU A 21 -4.24 -5.09 0.91
C LEU A 21 -3.09 -5.52 -0.01
N TYR A 22 -1.91 -5.81 0.55
CA TYR A 22 -0.78 -6.31 -0.24
C TYR A 22 -1.14 -7.61 -0.96
N ARG A 23 -1.72 -8.57 -0.24
CA ARG A 23 -2.12 -9.87 -0.80
C ARG A 23 -3.22 -9.73 -1.85
N GLY A 24 -4.29 -8.99 -1.53
CA GLY A 24 -5.43 -8.79 -2.42
C GLY A 24 -5.05 -8.03 -3.70
N LEU A 25 -4.18 -7.03 -3.59
CA LEU A 25 -3.66 -6.32 -4.76
C LEU A 25 -2.77 -7.22 -5.64
N LYS A 26 -1.89 -8.04 -5.05
CA LYS A 26 -1.09 -9.03 -5.80
C LYS A 26 -1.98 -10.02 -6.56
N GLN A 27 -3.04 -10.53 -5.93
CA GLN A 27 -4.01 -11.44 -6.59
C GLN A 27 -4.74 -10.76 -7.75
N ARG A 28 -4.91 -9.44 -7.69
CA ARG A 28 -5.49 -8.60 -8.75
C ARG A 28 -4.44 -8.04 -9.72
N ASN A 29 -3.27 -8.69 -9.83
CA ASN A 29 -2.16 -8.36 -10.73
C ASN A 29 -1.47 -7.01 -10.50
N TRP A 30 -1.70 -6.34 -9.37
CA TRP A 30 -0.90 -5.19 -8.97
C TRP A 30 0.46 -5.63 -8.41
N GLN A 31 1.42 -4.72 -8.44
CA GLN A 31 2.76 -4.92 -7.88
C GLN A 31 2.95 -3.94 -6.72
N PRO A 32 2.39 -4.24 -5.53
CA PRO A 32 2.55 -3.39 -4.36
C PRO A 32 3.99 -3.42 -3.82
N LEU A 33 4.46 -2.26 -3.36
CA LEU A 33 5.65 -2.07 -2.53
C LEU A 33 5.18 -1.59 -1.16
N ALA A 34 5.44 -2.37 -0.11
CA ALA A 34 5.03 -1.98 1.23
C ALA A 34 6.11 -1.10 1.89
N VAL A 35 5.72 -0.05 2.58
CA VAL A 35 6.60 0.90 3.27
C VAL A 35 5.98 1.21 4.64
N GLY A 36 6.76 1.21 5.71
CA GLY A 36 6.24 1.57 7.03
C GLY A 36 7.34 1.75 8.07
N SER A 37 7.01 2.28 9.26
CA SER A 37 8.03 2.45 10.30
C SER A 37 8.37 1.18 11.03
N GLY A 38 9.66 0.99 11.26
CA GLY A 38 10.22 -0.06 12.10
C GLY A 38 10.32 0.33 13.55
N ILE A 39 9.20 0.59 14.22
CA ILE A 39 9.21 0.36 15.68
C ILE A 39 9.29 -1.17 15.85
N GLN A 40 10.38 -1.57 16.49
CA GLN A 40 11.17 -2.77 16.16
C GLN A 40 10.76 -4.07 16.87
N ASP A 41 9.74 -4.08 17.73
CA ASP A 41 9.55 -5.26 18.60
C ASP A 41 8.47 -6.26 18.16
N GLU A 42 7.48 -5.93 17.34
CA GLU A 42 6.41 -6.90 17.04
C GLU A 42 5.79 -6.76 15.64
N LYS A 43 6.58 -6.93 14.57
CA LYS A 43 6.01 -7.17 13.22
C LYS A 43 6.25 -8.56 12.60
N PRO A 44 6.47 -9.67 13.36
CA PRO A 44 6.58 -11.01 12.76
C PRO A 44 5.25 -11.54 12.17
N TYR A 45 4.10 -10.91 12.47
CA TYR A 45 2.78 -11.35 12.01
C TYR A 45 2.38 -10.79 10.63
N LEU A 46 2.94 -9.62 10.25
CA LEU A 46 2.65 -8.92 8.99
C LEU A 46 3.05 -9.73 7.76
N LEU A 47 4.04 -10.63 7.89
CA LEU A 47 4.71 -11.30 6.78
C LEU A 47 4.81 -12.82 6.92
N LYS A 48 4.12 -13.44 7.88
CA LYS A 48 4.04 -14.92 7.91
C LYS A 48 3.37 -15.41 6.63
N GLY A 49 4.18 -15.92 5.70
CA GLY A 49 3.73 -16.43 4.41
C GLY A 49 3.54 -15.38 3.31
N ILE A 50 4.01 -14.13 3.47
CA ILE A 50 3.96 -13.11 2.41
C ILE A 50 5.39 -12.78 1.97
N ASP A 51 5.73 -13.07 0.72
CA ASP A 51 6.96 -12.61 0.08
C ASP A 51 6.81 -11.12 -0.30
N ALA A 52 6.81 -10.26 0.73
CA ALA A 52 6.66 -8.82 0.57
C ALA A 52 8.01 -8.12 0.54
N THR A 53 8.18 -7.21 -0.41
CA THR A 53 9.21 -6.16 -0.28
C THR A 53 8.66 -5.10 0.67
N TYR A 54 8.89 -5.32 1.98
CA TYR A 54 8.55 -4.36 3.03
C TYR A 54 9.77 -3.47 3.32
N LEU A 55 9.61 -2.17 3.14
CA LEU A 55 10.64 -1.17 3.38
C LEU A 55 10.41 -0.49 4.72
N THR A 56 11.37 -0.66 5.61
CA THR A 56 11.34 -0.04 6.92
C THR A 56 11.92 1.38 6.85
N ILE A 57 11.17 2.36 7.34
CA ILE A 57 11.65 3.73 7.57
C ILE A 57 11.84 3.99 9.07
N ALA A 58 12.85 4.79 9.43
CA ALA A 58 12.98 5.27 10.80
C ALA A 58 11.82 6.22 11.12
N VAL A 59 11.35 6.24 12.37
CA VAL A 59 10.41 7.27 12.82
C VAL A 59 11.19 8.58 12.94
N PRO A 60 10.89 9.61 12.14
CA PRO A 60 11.65 10.84 12.24
C PRO A 60 11.21 11.62 13.50
N PRO A 61 12.12 12.37 14.12
CA PRO A 61 11.82 13.29 15.21
C PRO A 61 10.61 14.21 14.94
N PRO A 62 9.96 14.74 15.99
CA PRO A 62 8.93 15.75 15.82
C PRO A 62 9.41 16.94 14.99
N GLY A 63 8.59 17.40 14.04
CA GLY A 63 8.91 18.52 13.15
C GLY A 63 9.72 18.16 11.89
N GLN A 64 10.16 16.92 11.71
CA GLN A 64 10.82 16.46 10.48
C GLN A 64 9.84 15.83 9.49
N ASP A 65 10.08 16.05 8.20
CA ASP A 65 9.26 15.56 7.10
C ASP A 65 9.50 14.07 6.84
N VAL A 66 8.43 13.28 6.96
CA VAL A 66 8.45 11.82 6.71
C VAL A 66 8.25 11.55 5.21
N ILE A 67 7.64 12.50 4.48
CA ILE A 67 7.27 12.33 3.09
C ILE A 67 8.50 12.17 2.22
N GLU A 68 9.48 13.08 2.35
CA GLU A 68 10.72 13.03 1.57
C GLU A 68 11.49 11.72 1.78
N ASP A 69 11.56 11.24 3.02
CA ASP A 69 12.22 9.97 3.33
C ASP A 69 11.49 8.77 2.74
N ILE A 70 10.16 8.73 2.80
CA ILE A 70 9.36 7.69 2.14
C ILE A 70 9.62 7.72 0.64
N GLU A 71 9.56 8.90 0.01
CA GLU A 71 9.77 9.03 -1.43
C GLU A 71 11.18 8.63 -1.86
N ARG A 72 12.19 9.02 -1.09
CA ARG A 72 13.58 8.65 -1.31
C ARG A 72 13.76 7.15 -1.24
N VAL A 73 13.23 6.51 -0.19
CA VAL A 73 13.32 5.06 0.00
C VAL A 73 12.62 4.30 -1.12
N VAL A 74 11.40 4.71 -1.49
CA VAL A 74 10.67 4.14 -2.64
C VAL A 74 11.49 4.26 -3.92
N ARG A 75 12.04 5.45 -4.22
CA ARG A 75 12.82 5.69 -5.43
C ARG A 75 14.11 4.85 -5.45
N GLN A 76 14.83 4.79 -4.34
CA GLN A 76 16.06 4.01 -4.20
C GLN A 76 15.78 2.52 -4.44
N THR A 77 14.74 1.97 -3.84
CA THR A 77 14.38 0.55 -4.03
C THR A 77 13.95 0.26 -5.47
N VAL A 78 13.15 1.12 -6.10
CA VAL A 78 12.77 0.94 -7.51
C VAL A 78 14.01 0.94 -8.41
N ASN A 79 14.96 1.84 -8.17
CA ASN A 79 16.20 1.88 -8.95
C ASN A 79 17.04 0.61 -8.76
N GLN A 80 17.14 0.09 -7.53
CA GLN A 80 17.84 -1.18 -7.27
C GLN A 80 17.16 -2.37 -7.98
N ILE A 81 15.83 -2.42 -8.01
CA ILE A 81 15.09 -3.47 -8.75
C ILE A 81 15.41 -3.37 -10.25
N ARG A 82 15.37 -2.16 -10.81
CA ARG A 82 15.70 -1.91 -12.22
C ARG A 82 17.11 -2.33 -12.59
N GLU A 83 18.08 -2.00 -11.75
CA GLU A 83 19.48 -2.36 -11.96
C GLU A 83 19.68 -3.87 -11.93
N LYS A 84 19.15 -4.56 -10.91
CA LYS A 84 19.17 -6.03 -10.83
C LYS A 84 18.52 -6.67 -12.06
N ASN A 85 17.38 -6.14 -12.50
CA ASN A 85 16.68 -6.63 -13.68
C ASN A 85 17.51 -6.47 -14.97
N ARG A 86 18.22 -5.34 -15.14
CA ARG A 86 19.15 -5.15 -16.25
C ARG A 86 20.28 -6.18 -16.23
N LEU A 87 20.88 -6.43 -15.06
CA LEU A 87 21.92 -7.44 -14.92
C LEU A 87 21.42 -8.86 -15.28
N ILE A 88 20.22 -9.22 -14.83
CA ILE A 88 19.59 -10.51 -15.18
C ILE A 88 19.36 -10.61 -16.70
N GLN A 89 18.89 -9.54 -17.34
CA GLN A 89 18.68 -9.51 -18.79
C GLN A 89 20.01 -9.63 -19.56
N HIS A 90 21.06 -8.94 -19.12
CA HIS A 90 22.39 -9.08 -19.71
C HIS A 90 22.94 -10.50 -19.54
N ALA A 91 22.79 -11.11 -18.37
CA ALA A 91 23.20 -12.49 -18.13
C ALA A 91 22.46 -13.49 -19.03
N ARG A 92 21.13 -13.32 -19.19
CA ARG A 92 20.32 -14.14 -20.10
C ARG A 92 20.78 -14.01 -21.55
N LYS A 93 21.00 -12.78 -22.03
CA LYS A 93 21.48 -12.52 -23.39
C LYS A 93 22.87 -13.11 -23.62
N ALA A 94 23.78 -12.98 -22.67
CA ALA A 94 25.12 -13.56 -22.77
C ALA A 94 25.07 -15.09 -22.82
N LEU A 95 24.20 -15.72 -22.02
CA LEU A 95 23.99 -17.17 -22.04
C LEU A 95 23.44 -17.64 -23.40
N ASP A 96 22.53 -16.88 -24.00
CA ASP A 96 22.00 -17.19 -25.33
C ASP A 96 23.08 -17.14 -26.41
N GLU A 97 23.93 -16.12 -26.40
CA GLU A 97 25.06 -16.05 -27.34
C GLU A 97 26.06 -17.20 -27.12
N LEU A 98 26.37 -17.54 -25.86
CA LEU A 98 27.24 -18.67 -25.54
C LEU A 98 26.64 -20.01 -26.00
N ASN A 99 25.33 -20.21 -25.87
CA ASN A 99 24.66 -21.42 -26.32
C ASN A 99 24.68 -21.57 -27.86
N LYS A 100 24.64 -20.47 -28.62
CA LYS A 100 24.82 -20.50 -30.08
C LYS A 100 26.23 -20.92 -30.51
N VAL A 101 27.25 -20.55 -29.74
CA VAL A 101 28.65 -20.95 -29.99
C VAL A 101 28.91 -22.38 -29.51
N ARG A 102 28.35 -22.77 -28.35
CA ARG A 102 28.43 -24.13 -27.80
C ARG A 102 27.69 -25.17 -28.63
N SER A 103 26.66 -24.83 -29.42
CA SER A 103 26.09 -25.83 -30.35
C SER A 103 27.10 -26.31 -31.41
N VAL A 104 28.25 -25.63 -31.56
CA VAL A 104 29.37 -26.04 -32.42
C VAL A 104 30.39 -26.93 -31.70
N LEU A 105 30.38 -26.98 -30.37
CA LEU A 105 31.33 -27.73 -29.53
C LEU A 105 30.54 -28.53 -28.49
N GLU A 106 30.51 -29.87 -28.60
CA GLU A 106 29.77 -30.82 -27.74
C GLU A 106 30.12 -30.74 -26.23
N LEU A 107 29.77 -29.63 -25.58
CA LEU A 107 30.03 -29.35 -24.18
C LEU A 107 28.70 -28.94 -23.53
N GLY A 108 28.28 -29.69 -22.51
CA GLY A 108 26.92 -29.72 -21.95
C GLY A 108 26.20 -28.39 -21.71
N HIS A 109 24.87 -28.44 -21.74
CA HIS A 109 23.97 -27.28 -21.70
C HIS A 109 23.86 -26.67 -20.29
N VAL A 110 24.11 -25.37 -20.16
CA VAL A 110 23.66 -24.57 -19.00
C VAL A 110 22.32 -23.96 -19.36
N SER A 111 21.31 -24.16 -18.52
CA SER A 111 19.93 -23.83 -18.87
C SER A 111 19.58 -22.41 -18.46
N GLN A 112 18.81 -21.70 -19.29
CA GLN A 112 18.17 -20.44 -18.87
C GLN A 112 17.29 -20.58 -17.62
N ARG A 113 16.90 -21.81 -17.25
CA ARG A 113 16.18 -22.14 -16.02
C ARG A 113 17.01 -21.88 -14.76
N ASP A 114 18.33 -21.86 -14.88
CA ASP A 114 19.26 -21.64 -13.76
C ASP A 114 19.42 -20.15 -13.42
N LEU A 115 18.97 -19.24 -14.30
CA LEU A 115 18.97 -17.81 -14.05
C LEU A 115 17.67 -17.36 -13.36
N PRO A 116 17.74 -16.47 -12.35
CA PRO A 116 16.54 -15.95 -11.68
C PRO A 116 15.61 -15.21 -12.66
N LYS A 117 14.32 -15.20 -12.36
CA LYS A 117 13.32 -14.44 -13.14
C LYS A 117 13.44 -12.95 -12.82
N VAL A 118 13.11 -12.12 -13.79
CA VAL A 118 13.05 -10.65 -13.65
C VAL A 118 11.89 -10.31 -12.71
N ALA A 119 12.10 -9.39 -11.77
CA ALA A 119 11.05 -8.91 -10.88
C ALA A 119 10.19 -7.85 -11.59
N ALA A 120 8.87 -7.93 -11.46
CA ALA A 120 7.99 -6.87 -11.95
C ALA A 120 8.22 -5.58 -11.16
N GLU A 121 8.25 -4.43 -11.85
CA GLU A 121 8.39 -3.14 -11.17
C GLU A 121 7.13 -2.84 -10.34
N PRO A 122 7.29 -2.30 -9.11
CA PRO A 122 6.16 -1.88 -8.34
C PRO A 122 5.37 -0.76 -9.04
N ASN A 123 4.05 -0.84 -9.01
CA ASN A 123 3.15 0.16 -9.58
C ASN A 123 2.27 0.85 -8.52
N VAL A 124 2.24 0.31 -7.30
CA VAL A 124 1.55 0.87 -6.13
C VAL A 124 2.50 0.84 -4.92
N ALA A 125 2.52 1.90 -4.13
CA ALA A 125 3.15 1.93 -2.80
C ALA A 125 2.05 1.83 -1.73
N LEU A 126 2.17 0.86 -0.83
CA LEU A 126 1.34 0.71 0.36
C LEU A 126 2.11 1.26 1.56
N ILE A 127 1.64 2.35 2.14
CA ILE A 127 2.38 3.11 3.15
C ILE A 127 1.64 3.02 4.48
N GLU A 128 2.29 2.46 5.50
CA GLU A 128 1.80 2.48 6.88
C GLU A 128 2.18 3.80 7.55
N ALA A 129 1.18 4.60 7.91
CA ALA A 129 1.41 5.87 8.60
C ALA A 129 1.62 5.64 10.11
N VAL A 130 2.57 6.36 10.69
CA VAL A 130 3.13 6.09 12.03
C VAL A 130 2.59 7.06 13.06
N GLY A 131 2.23 6.57 14.25
CA GLY A 131 2.00 7.44 15.41
C GLY A 131 0.78 8.34 15.30
N ILE A 132 -0.16 8.02 14.40
CA ILE A 132 -1.37 8.84 14.13
C ILE A 132 -2.54 8.37 15.01
N ASN A 133 -2.28 8.10 16.28
CA ASN A 133 -3.34 7.76 17.22
C ASN A 133 -4.18 8.99 17.61
N ASP A 134 -3.72 10.21 17.30
CA ASP A 134 -4.38 11.48 17.65
C ASP A 134 -4.39 12.53 16.52
N GLY A 135 -4.24 12.13 15.24
CA GLY A 135 -4.21 13.08 14.13
C GLY A 135 -2.86 13.77 13.90
N TYR A 136 -1.85 13.43 14.70
CA TYR A 136 -0.46 13.84 14.47
C TYR A 136 0.04 13.38 13.10
N LYS A 137 0.49 14.33 12.26
CA LYS A 137 0.89 14.11 10.86
C LYS A 137 -0.22 13.60 9.91
N SER A 138 -1.48 13.83 10.25
CA SER A 138 -2.63 13.46 9.41
C SER A 138 -2.67 14.23 8.09
N ALA A 139 -2.33 15.51 8.08
CA ALA A 139 -2.27 16.34 6.88
C ALA A 139 -1.14 15.92 5.93
N GLU A 140 0.03 15.55 6.46
CA GLU A 140 1.14 14.97 5.72
C GLU A 140 0.72 13.64 5.07
N SER A 141 0.04 12.80 5.85
CA SER A 141 -0.47 11.51 5.39
C SER A 141 -1.47 11.67 4.26
N ARG A 142 -2.38 12.64 4.34
CA ARG A 142 -3.27 12.96 3.22
C ARG A 142 -2.49 13.43 2.00
N ARG A 143 -1.60 14.40 2.17
CA ARG A 143 -0.82 15.00 1.06
C ARG A 143 -0.03 13.94 0.30
N LEU A 144 0.43 12.91 0.99
CA LEU A 144 1.15 11.79 0.39
C LEU A 144 0.24 10.81 -0.37
N ALA A 145 -1.03 10.72 0.02
CA ALA A 145 -1.95 9.67 -0.41
C ALA A 145 -2.67 10.02 -1.72
N ASP A 146 -2.56 9.15 -2.72
CA ASP A 146 -3.57 9.07 -3.79
C ASP A 146 -4.88 8.47 -3.24
N ILE A 147 -4.76 7.51 -2.31
CA ILE A 147 -5.88 6.90 -1.59
C ILE A 147 -5.55 6.85 -0.10
N LEU A 148 -6.34 7.51 0.74
CA LEU A 148 -6.24 7.48 2.20
C LEU A 148 -7.21 6.46 2.79
N VAL A 149 -6.67 5.39 3.37
CA VAL A 149 -7.42 4.37 4.12
C VAL A 149 -7.26 4.66 5.61
N THR A 150 -8.34 5.10 6.25
CA THR A 150 -8.35 5.41 7.69
C THR A 150 -8.90 4.25 8.49
N VAL A 151 -8.09 3.70 9.38
CA VAL A 151 -8.42 2.57 10.25
C VAL A 151 -8.75 3.07 11.65
N VAL A 152 -9.95 2.74 12.12
CA VAL A 152 -10.42 3.08 13.48
C VAL A 152 -10.92 1.83 14.20
N PRO A 153 -10.79 1.73 15.54
CA PRO A 153 -11.42 0.66 16.29
C PRO A 153 -12.93 0.92 16.43
N ALA A 154 -13.74 -0.12 16.54
CA ALA A 154 -15.18 -0.01 16.78
C ALA A 154 -15.52 0.66 18.11
N SER A 155 -14.58 0.64 19.06
CA SER A 155 -14.65 1.34 20.35
C SER A 155 -14.20 2.81 20.30
N ILE A 156 -13.95 3.37 19.11
CA ILE A 156 -13.60 4.80 18.96
C ILE A 156 -14.60 5.69 19.70
N LYS A 157 -14.09 6.68 20.45
CA LYS A 157 -14.95 7.59 21.21
C LYS A 157 -15.75 8.47 20.26
N ALA A 158 -17.03 8.69 20.57
CA ALA A 158 -17.90 9.58 19.78
C ALA A 158 -17.32 11.00 19.67
N GLU A 159 -16.66 11.49 20.72
CA GLU A 159 -15.95 12.79 20.74
C GLU A 159 -14.92 12.89 19.62
N ILE A 160 -14.17 11.82 19.34
CA ILE A 160 -13.17 11.78 18.26
C ILE A 160 -13.85 11.75 16.90
N ILE A 161 -14.95 11.01 16.77
CA ILE A 161 -15.73 10.95 15.53
C ILE A 161 -16.28 12.34 15.16
N MET A 162 -16.67 13.12 16.17
CA MET A 162 -17.25 14.46 16.05
C MET A 162 -16.23 15.59 16.16
N GLU A 163 -14.94 15.26 16.32
CA GLU A 163 -13.86 16.24 16.49
C GLU A 163 -13.77 17.12 15.23
N PRO A 164 -13.87 18.46 15.35
CA PRO A 164 -13.74 19.35 14.21
C PRO A 164 -12.34 19.24 13.60
N SER A 165 -12.25 19.23 12.26
CA SER A 165 -10.98 19.12 11.54
C SER A 165 -10.21 17.83 11.81
N ASN A 166 -10.93 16.73 12.03
CA ASN A 166 -10.34 15.41 12.11
C ASN A 166 -9.97 14.95 10.69
N VAL A 167 -8.84 15.45 10.18
CA VAL A 167 -8.31 15.20 8.83
C VAL A 167 -8.36 13.72 8.43
N LEU A 168 -8.08 12.81 9.37
CA LEU A 168 -8.12 11.38 9.07
C LEU A 168 -9.52 10.89 8.70
N LEU A 169 -10.56 11.36 9.37
CA LEU A 169 -11.94 10.97 9.05
C LEU A 169 -12.52 11.88 7.96
N ASP A 170 -12.24 13.18 8.00
CA ASP A 170 -12.72 14.21 7.07
C ASP A 170 -12.16 14.05 5.66
N GLU A 171 -10.93 13.55 5.51
CA GLU A 171 -10.26 13.38 4.22
C GLU A 171 -10.02 11.92 3.83
N ALA A 172 -10.43 10.96 4.67
CA ALA A 172 -10.44 9.54 4.30
C ALA A 172 -11.16 9.32 2.97
N ASP A 173 -10.57 8.51 2.10
CA ASP A 173 -11.26 7.95 0.93
C ASP A 173 -12.02 6.68 1.31
N ILE A 174 -11.52 5.94 2.31
CA ILE A 174 -12.12 4.73 2.88
C ILE A 174 -11.94 4.73 4.40
N ILE A 175 -13.01 4.44 5.14
CA ILE A 175 -12.96 4.25 6.60
C ILE A 175 -13.14 2.76 6.91
N VAL A 176 -12.14 2.16 7.55
CA VAL A 176 -12.17 0.76 7.97
C VAL A 176 -12.38 0.70 9.47
N VAL A 177 -13.45 0.03 9.91
CA VAL A 177 -13.80 -0.11 11.33
C VAL A 177 -13.40 -1.50 11.80
N THR A 178 -12.41 -1.59 12.67
CA THR A 178 -11.78 -2.84 13.17
C THR A 178 -12.27 -3.20 14.57
N LYS A 179 -11.95 -4.41 15.07
CA LYS A 179 -12.29 -4.86 16.43
C LYS A 179 -13.80 -4.92 16.70
N ILE A 180 -14.60 -5.20 15.68
CA ILE A 180 -16.07 -5.29 15.80
C ILE A 180 -16.51 -6.54 16.58
N ASP A 181 -15.64 -7.55 16.60
CA ASP A 181 -15.72 -8.82 17.34
C ASP A 181 -15.34 -8.66 18.82
N GLU A 182 -14.36 -7.81 19.12
CA GLU A 182 -13.92 -7.53 20.49
C GLU A 182 -14.77 -6.45 21.20
N THR A 183 -15.53 -5.66 20.45
CA THR A 183 -16.28 -4.53 20.99
C THR A 183 -17.75 -4.91 21.25
N PRO A 184 -18.35 -4.53 22.40
CA PRO A 184 -19.76 -4.78 22.66
C PRO A 184 -20.66 -4.32 21.50
N ARG A 185 -21.59 -5.17 21.08
CA ARG A 185 -22.43 -4.94 19.89
C ARG A 185 -23.17 -3.61 19.93
N SER A 186 -23.63 -3.18 21.11
CA SER A 186 -24.30 -1.89 21.31
C SER A 186 -23.38 -0.71 20.99
N VAL A 187 -22.12 -0.76 21.44
CA VAL A 187 -21.10 0.27 21.19
C VAL A 187 -20.71 0.28 19.72
N SER A 188 -20.32 -0.89 19.18
CA SER A 188 -19.93 -1.05 17.77
C SER A 188 -21.01 -0.54 16.82
N SER A 189 -22.26 -0.97 17.02
CA SER A 189 -23.40 -0.55 16.19
C SER A 189 -23.67 0.95 16.29
N SER A 190 -23.54 1.54 17.49
CA SER A 190 -23.77 2.97 17.69
C SER A 190 -22.70 3.82 17.01
N ASN A 191 -21.44 3.45 17.15
CA ASN A 191 -20.32 4.17 16.54
C ASN A 191 -20.31 4.04 15.01
N ILE A 192 -20.60 2.85 14.47
CA ILE A 192 -20.72 2.66 13.01
C ILE A 192 -21.86 3.52 12.46
N LYS A 193 -23.03 3.56 13.13
CA LYS A 193 -24.14 4.43 12.73
C LYS A 193 -23.76 5.92 12.80
N LEU A 194 -23.00 6.33 13.82
CA LEU A 194 -22.54 7.70 13.94
C LEU A 194 -21.57 8.07 12.80
N LEU A 195 -20.59 7.22 12.49
CA LEU A 195 -19.71 7.37 11.35
C LEU A 195 -20.50 7.47 10.04
N GLN A 196 -21.48 6.58 9.82
CA GLN A 196 -22.34 6.60 8.63
C GLN A 196 -23.22 7.84 8.55
N ARG A 197 -23.61 8.42 9.68
CA ARG A 197 -24.39 9.67 9.72
C ARG A 197 -23.54 10.88 9.30
N ILE A 198 -22.31 10.97 9.81
CA ILE A 198 -21.42 12.13 9.57
C ILE A 198 -20.73 12.00 8.21
N TYR A 199 -20.16 10.84 7.92
CA TYR A 199 -19.35 10.56 6.73
C TYR A 199 -20.13 9.74 5.68
N ARG A 200 -21.43 10.04 5.51
CA ARG A 200 -22.38 9.27 4.66
C ARG A 200 -21.96 9.04 3.21
N HIS A 201 -21.04 9.84 2.70
CA HIS A 201 -20.55 9.80 1.32
C HIS A 201 -19.30 8.93 1.17
N LYS A 202 -18.80 8.34 2.26
CA LYS A 202 -17.59 7.53 2.29
C LYS A 202 -17.93 6.07 2.51
N PRO A 203 -17.19 5.14 1.88
CA PRO A 203 -17.30 3.72 2.21
C PRO A 203 -16.78 3.52 3.65
N ILE A 204 -17.67 3.04 4.51
CA ILE A 204 -17.37 2.68 5.89
C ILE A 204 -17.53 1.17 5.98
N ILE A 205 -16.42 0.46 6.15
CA ILE A 205 -16.34 -1.00 6.04
C ILE A 205 -15.95 -1.58 7.41
N PRO A 206 -16.90 -2.21 8.12
CA PRO A 206 -16.61 -2.94 9.35
C PRO A 206 -15.95 -4.29 9.04
N VAL A 207 -14.81 -4.58 9.67
CA VAL A 207 -13.99 -5.77 9.40
C VAL A 207 -13.55 -6.46 10.69
N VAL A 208 -13.34 -7.78 10.61
CA VAL A 208 -12.56 -8.55 11.60
C VAL A 208 -11.24 -8.91 10.93
N ALA A 209 -10.24 -8.04 11.10
CA ALA A 209 -9.00 -8.12 10.34
C ALA A 209 -8.21 -9.42 10.61
N THR A 210 -8.29 -9.95 11.83
CA THR A 210 -7.66 -11.22 12.24
C THR A 210 -8.29 -12.45 11.59
N GLU A 211 -9.58 -12.39 11.28
CA GLU A 211 -10.34 -13.48 10.66
C GLU A 211 -10.58 -13.27 9.15
N GLY A 212 -10.10 -12.15 8.59
CA GLY A 212 -10.30 -11.79 7.18
C GLY A 212 -11.74 -11.38 6.84
N VAL A 213 -12.63 -11.22 7.82
CA VAL A 213 -14.05 -10.91 7.57
C VAL A 213 -14.18 -9.53 6.94
N HIS A 214 -14.85 -9.46 5.79
CA HIS A 214 -15.08 -8.27 4.98
C HIS A 214 -13.82 -7.57 4.44
N MET A 215 -12.64 -8.18 4.58
CA MET A 215 -11.40 -7.60 4.05
C MET A 215 -11.42 -7.47 2.53
N GLU A 216 -12.09 -8.39 1.84
CA GLU A 216 -12.27 -8.31 0.38
C GLU A 216 -12.99 -7.03 -0.05
N LEU A 217 -13.96 -6.54 0.74
CA LEU A 217 -14.66 -5.29 0.44
C LEU A 217 -13.71 -4.09 0.49
N VAL A 218 -12.72 -4.11 1.39
CA VAL A 218 -11.69 -3.07 1.47
C VAL A 218 -10.79 -3.13 0.24
N VAL A 219 -10.36 -4.34 -0.15
CA VAL A 219 -9.53 -4.56 -1.36
C VAL A 219 -10.27 -4.13 -2.62
N GLU A 220 -11.55 -4.46 -2.75
CA GLU A 220 -12.41 -4.07 -3.87
C GLU A 220 -12.52 -2.57 -3.99
N GLU A 221 -12.79 -1.88 -2.89
CA GLU A 221 -13.01 -0.44 -2.86
C GLU A 221 -11.71 0.35 -3.13
N VAL A 222 -10.56 -0.19 -2.70
CA VAL A 222 -9.23 0.30 -3.09
C VAL A 222 -8.96 0.05 -4.57
N ALA A 223 -9.18 -1.17 -5.06
CA ALA A 223 -8.93 -1.54 -6.45
C ALA A 223 -9.80 -0.72 -7.41
N LYS A 224 -11.06 -0.48 -7.07
CA LYS A 224 -11.98 0.39 -7.81
C LYS A 224 -11.41 1.79 -7.96
N ARG A 225 -10.96 2.42 -6.86
CA ARG A 225 -10.34 3.76 -6.90
C ARG A 225 -9.05 3.79 -7.70
N LEU A 226 -8.22 2.75 -7.62
CA LEU A 226 -7.02 2.66 -8.44
C LEU A 226 -7.35 2.66 -9.94
N HIS A 227 -8.40 1.93 -10.35
CA HIS A 227 -8.87 1.90 -11.74
C HIS A 227 -9.50 3.23 -12.17
N GLU A 228 -10.35 3.84 -11.34
CA GLU A 228 -10.94 5.15 -11.61
C GLU A 228 -9.84 6.23 -11.77
N ALA A 229 -8.85 6.23 -10.88
CA ALA A 229 -7.72 7.13 -10.95
C ALA A 229 -6.82 6.89 -12.17
N GLN A 230 -6.78 5.66 -12.69
CA GLN A 230 -6.07 5.33 -13.93
C GLN A 230 -6.85 5.84 -15.14
N LEU A 231 -8.16 5.56 -15.20
CA LEU A 231 -9.04 5.99 -16.28
C LEU A 231 -9.06 7.51 -16.45
N MET A 232 -9.16 8.26 -15.35
CA MET A 232 -9.14 9.72 -15.38
C MET A 232 -7.82 10.28 -15.92
N LEU A 233 -6.71 9.60 -15.64
CA LEU A 233 -5.38 10.00 -16.08
C LEU A 233 -5.16 9.71 -17.56
N ASP A 234 -5.72 8.61 -18.05
CA ASP A 234 -5.68 8.26 -19.47
C ASP A 234 -6.57 9.20 -20.30
N LEU A 235 -7.77 9.52 -19.83
CA LEU A 235 -8.66 10.53 -20.45
C LEU A 235 -8.02 11.92 -20.46
N ALA A 236 -7.32 12.31 -19.40
CA ALA A 236 -6.62 13.60 -19.35
C ALA A 236 -5.45 13.68 -20.34
N LYS A 237 -4.78 12.57 -20.63
CA LYS A 237 -3.71 12.50 -21.64
C LYS A 237 -4.27 12.57 -23.06
N GLU A 238 -5.40 11.93 -23.32
CA GLU A 238 -6.08 12.01 -24.61
C GLU A 238 -6.67 13.40 -24.89
N ALA A 239 -7.09 14.12 -23.84
CA ALA A 239 -7.57 15.50 -23.94
C ALA A 239 -6.45 16.55 -24.04
N ALA A 240 -5.19 16.17 -23.82
CA ALA A 240 -4.06 17.09 -23.94
C ALA A 240 -3.80 17.39 -25.44
N PRO A 241 -3.73 18.68 -25.85
CA PRO A 241 -3.41 19.01 -27.23
C PRO A 241 -2.03 18.47 -27.60
N PRO A 242 -1.80 18.04 -28.86
CA PRO A 242 -0.50 17.52 -29.27
C PRO A 242 0.57 18.58 -28.98
N GLU A 243 1.62 18.17 -28.29
CA GLU A 243 2.79 19.01 -28.06
C GLU A 243 3.25 19.53 -29.42
N ARG A 244 3.19 20.85 -29.59
CA ARG A 244 3.76 21.49 -30.77
C ARG A 244 5.26 21.29 -30.68
N GLU A 245 5.78 20.37 -31.49
CA GLU A 245 7.21 20.25 -31.76
C GLU A 245 7.75 21.65 -32.08
N LYS A 246 8.75 22.08 -31.31
CA LYS A 246 9.53 23.30 -31.55
C LYS A 246 10.84 22.92 -32.20
#